data_AF-A0AA39UQB7-F1
#
_entry.id   AF-A0AA39UQB7-F1
#
_cell.length_a   1.000
_cell.length_b   1.000
_cell.length_c   1.000
_cell.angle_alpha   90.00
_cell.angle_beta   90.00
_cell.angle_gamma   90.00
#
_symmetry.space_group_name_H-M   'P 1'
#
loop_
_entity.id
_entity.type
_entity.pdbx_description
1 polymer ?
#
loop_
_entity_poly.entity_id
_entity_poly.type
_entity_poly.pdbx_seq_one_letter_code
_entity_poly.pdbx_strand_id
1 'polypeptide(L)'
;MSPHNLNYRDFSIFNAQLQRPIPMQMRPGYSILRPPSTPDSWRQVFPGLSTNYNICYESPLDPNHLHRCSILGCDQTIAAIDIRQHLQNFHHGYSQISLRLVCTDSQCQRGDLAARSYPKHVLEHHCNIIFLCPYCGLHYTRSQSVTRHIMQDCTAFQDFRHS
;
A
#
# COMPACT_ATOMS: atom_id res chain seq x y z
N MET A 1 -2.78 -31.07 18.96
CA MET A 1 -2.55 -30.24 17.75
C MET A 1 -3.41 -29.01 17.88
N SER A 2 -2.80 -27.88 18.24
CA SER A 2 -3.43 -26.55 18.28
C SER A 2 -2.48 -25.55 17.63
N PRO A 3 -2.98 -24.54 16.90
CA PRO A 3 -2.16 -23.68 16.07
C PRO A 3 -1.51 -22.56 16.88
N HIS A 4 -0.35 -22.15 16.37
CA HIS A 4 0.55 -21.13 16.90
C HIS A 4 -0.14 -19.78 17.15
N ASN A 5 -0.24 -19.40 18.42
CA ASN A 5 -0.31 -18.00 18.85
C ASN A 5 1.11 -17.42 18.74
N LEU A 6 1.35 -16.53 17.78
CA LEU A 6 2.60 -15.75 17.73
C LEU A 6 2.56 -14.75 18.89
N ASN A 7 3.22 -15.15 19.97
CA ASN A 7 3.29 -14.43 21.24
C ASN A 7 4.21 -13.21 21.09
N TYR A 8 3.68 -12.03 21.41
CA TYR A 8 4.33 -10.72 21.30
C TYR A 8 5.34 -10.48 22.45
N ARG A 9 6.20 -11.45 22.74
CA ARG A 9 7.14 -11.39 23.88
C ARG A 9 8.47 -12.04 23.50
N ASP A 10 9.34 -11.27 22.85
CA ASP A 10 10.79 -11.45 22.93
C ASP A 10 11.54 -10.20 22.43
N PHE A 11 11.26 -9.05 23.07
CA PHE A 11 12.06 -7.84 22.93
C PHE A 11 12.52 -7.35 24.30
N SER A 12 13.26 -8.19 25.01
CA SER A 12 13.95 -7.79 26.23
C SER A 12 15.32 -8.43 26.23
N ILE A 13 16.29 -7.69 25.68
CA ILE A 13 17.67 -7.47 26.12
C ILE A 13 18.40 -6.87 24.91
N PHE A 14 18.52 -5.53 24.89
CA PHE A 14 19.69 -4.72 24.44
C PHE A 14 19.28 -3.24 24.21
N ASN A 15 19.93 -2.36 24.97
CA ASN A 15 20.06 -0.90 24.90
C ASN A 15 18.85 0.01 25.20
N ALA A 16 18.91 0.59 26.40
CA ALA A 16 17.97 1.54 26.99
C ALA A 16 18.14 3.02 26.52
N GLN A 17 18.59 3.29 25.29
CA GLN A 17 18.89 4.67 24.85
C GLN A 17 18.28 5.12 23.51
N LEU A 18 17.49 4.28 22.82
CA LEU A 18 16.62 4.74 21.75
C LEU A 18 15.23 4.14 21.99
N GLN A 19 14.29 4.94 22.47
CA GLN A 19 12.87 4.55 22.43
C GLN A 19 12.56 4.23 20.97
N ARG A 20 12.12 3.02 20.64
CA ARG A 20 11.77 2.67 19.25
C ARG A 20 10.43 3.32 18.91
N PRO A 21 10.19 3.76 17.66
CA PRO A 21 8.86 4.22 17.26
C PRO A 21 7.84 3.10 17.45
N ILE A 22 6.79 3.35 18.24
CA ILE A 22 5.76 2.37 18.54
C ILE A 22 4.55 2.62 17.61
N PRO A 23 4.18 1.65 16.75
CA PRO A 23 2.95 1.74 15.98
C PRO A 23 1.71 1.75 16.89
N MET A 24 0.73 2.60 16.58
CA MET A 24 -0.60 2.57 17.16
C MET A 24 -1.27 1.22 16.90
N GLN A 25 -2.24 0.84 17.73
CA GLN A 25 -3.01 -0.38 17.51
C GLN A 25 -3.74 -0.34 16.15
N MET A 26 -3.48 -1.33 15.31
CA MET A 26 -4.10 -1.46 13.99
C MET A 26 -5.61 -1.71 14.14
N ARG A 27 -6.41 -0.96 13.39
CA ARG A 27 -7.87 -1.13 13.37
C ARG A 27 -8.26 -2.43 12.66
N PRO A 28 -9.38 -3.08 13.03
CA PRO A 28 -9.87 -4.26 12.34
C PRO A 28 -10.01 -4.03 10.83
N GLY A 29 -9.63 -5.02 10.02
CA GLY A 29 -9.71 -4.99 8.56
C GLY A 29 -8.55 -4.29 7.84
N TYR A 30 -7.73 -3.51 8.55
CA TYR A 30 -6.52 -2.94 7.96
C TYR A 30 -5.41 -3.99 7.84
N SER A 31 -4.55 -3.80 6.83
CA SER A 31 -3.37 -4.65 6.60
C SER A 31 -2.08 -3.83 6.70
N ILE A 32 -0.97 -4.48 7.11
CA ILE A 32 0.34 -3.83 7.14
C ILE A 32 0.96 -3.91 5.75
N LEU A 33 1.16 -2.76 5.11
CA LEU A 33 1.89 -2.64 3.86
C LEU A 33 3.29 -2.06 4.12
N ARG A 34 4.31 -2.66 3.50
CA ARG A 34 5.67 -2.13 3.44
C ARG A 34 5.87 -1.47 2.07
N PRO A 35 5.85 -0.13 1.98
CA PRO A 35 6.09 0.54 0.71
C PRO A 35 7.50 0.22 0.21
N PRO A 36 7.71 0.15 -1.11
CA PRO A 36 9.07 0.10 -1.65
C PRO A 36 9.80 1.38 -1.26
N SER A 37 10.68 1.28 -0.26
CA SER A 37 11.59 2.35 0.13
C SER A 37 12.64 2.53 -0.98
N THR A 38 13.10 3.76 -1.23
CA THR A 38 14.48 3.96 -1.69
C THR A 38 15.38 3.83 -0.46
N PRO A 39 16.14 2.73 -0.32
CA PRO A 39 16.86 2.43 0.92
C PRO A 39 17.89 3.51 1.29
N ASP A 40 18.43 4.20 0.29
CA ASP A 40 19.51 5.17 0.45
C ASP A 40 19.06 6.42 1.19
N SER A 41 17.88 6.95 0.89
CA SER A 41 17.35 8.15 1.55
C SER A 41 16.89 7.86 2.99
N TRP A 42 16.39 6.66 3.26
CA TRP A 42 15.93 6.28 4.61
C TRP A 42 17.09 6.27 5.62
N ARG A 43 18.21 5.64 5.25
CA ARG A 43 19.39 5.54 6.13
C ARG A 43 20.04 6.89 6.41
N GLN A 44 19.94 7.84 5.47
CA GLN A 44 20.42 9.21 5.66
C GLN A 44 19.55 9.98 6.64
N VAL A 45 18.23 9.82 6.56
CA VAL A 45 17.27 10.55 7.41
C VAL A 45 17.19 9.96 8.81
N PHE A 46 17.29 8.63 8.94
CA PHE A 46 17.20 7.93 10.22
C PHE A 46 18.41 7.02 10.48
N PRO A 47 19.56 7.59 10.87
CA PRO A 47 20.73 6.81 11.24
C PRO A 47 20.37 5.86 12.40
N GLY A 48 20.60 4.55 12.20
CA GLY A 48 20.31 3.55 13.22
C GLY A 48 18.87 2.98 13.25
N LEU A 49 17.92 3.52 12.46
CA LEU A 49 16.60 2.90 12.31
C LEU A 49 16.54 1.95 11.09
N SER A 50 16.05 0.75 11.34
CA SER A 50 15.77 -0.23 10.29
C SER A 50 14.68 0.25 9.31
N THR A 51 14.78 -0.15 8.05
CA THR A 51 13.70 0.06 7.05
C THR A 51 12.41 -0.70 7.42
N ASN A 52 12.44 -1.61 8.40
CA ASN A 52 11.25 -2.28 8.92
C ASN A 52 10.25 -1.33 9.60
N TYR A 53 10.67 -0.11 9.96
CA TYR A 53 9.79 0.96 10.43
C TYR A 53 9.14 1.75 9.28
N ASN A 54 9.51 1.49 8.02
CA ASN A 54 8.79 2.01 6.85
C ASN A 54 7.57 1.14 6.56
N ILE A 55 6.53 1.32 7.37
CA ILE A 55 5.25 0.63 7.24
C ILE A 55 4.10 1.64 7.16
N CYS A 56 3.01 1.22 6.55
CA CYS A 56 1.72 1.90 6.59
C CYS A 56 0.58 0.91 6.81
N TYR A 57 -0.55 1.38 7.33
CA TYR A 57 -1.77 0.58 7.38
C TYR A 57 -2.63 0.87 6.16
N GLU A 58 -2.88 -0.15 5.35
CA GLU A 58 -3.75 -0.09 4.18
C GLU A 58 -5.17 -0.44 4.58
N SER A 59 -6.15 0.39 4.18
CA SER A 59 -7.56 0.12 4.46
C SER A 59 -8.04 -1.14 3.75
N PRO A 60 -9.06 -1.83 4.30
CA PRO A 60 -9.73 -2.89 3.56
C PRO A 60 -10.28 -2.36 2.24
N LEU A 61 -10.27 -3.21 1.22
CA LEU A 61 -10.94 -2.95 -0.05
C LEU A 61 -12.46 -2.97 0.18
N ASP A 62 -13.19 -2.03 -0.41
CA ASP A 62 -14.65 -2.10 -0.45
C ASP A 62 -15.07 -3.12 -1.52
N PRO A 63 -15.66 -4.28 -1.13
CA PRO A 63 -16.09 -5.29 -2.10
C PRO A 63 -17.25 -4.81 -2.99
N ASN A 64 -17.97 -3.76 -2.59
CA ASN A 64 -19.06 -3.19 -3.36
C ASN A 64 -18.58 -2.10 -4.33
N HIS A 65 -17.30 -1.73 -4.30
CA HIS A 65 -16.77 -0.77 -5.25
C HIS A 65 -16.72 -1.41 -6.64
N LEU A 66 -17.56 -0.91 -7.56
CA LEU A 66 -17.69 -1.43 -8.91
C LEU A 66 -16.77 -0.68 -9.88
N HIS A 67 -16.13 -1.44 -10.77
CA HIS A 67 -15.26 -0.94 -11.83
C HIS A 67 -15.76 -1.41 -13.19
N ARG A 68 -15.84 -0.50 -14.17
CA ARG A 68 -16.15 -0.85 -15.56
C ARG A 68 -14.87 -1.27 -16.28
N CYS A 69 -14.84 -2.47 -16.86
CA CYS A 69 -13.67 -2.93 -17.59
C CYS A 69 -13.36 -2.00 -18.78
N SER A 70 -12.11 -1.53 -18.87
CA SER A 70 -11.65 -0.60 -19.92
C SER A 70 -11.06 -1.30 -21.14
N ILE A 71 -11.12 -2.64 -21.22
CA ILE A 71 -10.71 -3.36 -22.43
C ILE A 71 -11.76 -3.13 -23.53
N LEU A 72 -11.29 -2.75 -24.71
CA LEU A 72 -12.15 -2.48 -25.86
C LEU A 72 -13.04 -3.69 -26.18
N GLY A 73 -14.34 -3.45 -26.35
CA GLY A 73 -15.32 -4.50 -26.59
C GLY A 73 -15.84 -5.19 -25.32
N CYS A 74 -15.37 -4.79 -24.13
CA CYS A 74 -15.94 -5.24 -22.86
C CYS A 74 -16.88 -4.19 -22.27
N ASP A 75 -18.09 -4.59 -21.90
CA ASP A 75 -19.11 -3.75 -21.27
C ASP A 75 -19.34 -4.11 -19.79
N GLN A 76 -18.61 -5.10 -19.28
CA GLN A 76 -18.80 -5.64 -17.95
C GLN A 76 -18.43 -4.62 -16.86
N THR A 77 -19.33 -4.51 -15.89
CA THR A 77 -19.10 -3.82 -14.62
C THR A 77 -18.96 -4.88 -13.55
N ILE A 78 -17.83 -4.86 -12.83
CA ILE A 78 -17.44 -5.92 -11.90
C ILE A 78 -17.02 -5.30 -10.58
N ALA A 79 -16.98 -6.08 -9.49
CA ALA A 79 -16.31 -5.64 -8.29
C ALA A 79 -14.83 -5.38 -8.61
N ALA A 80 -14.31 -4.24 -8.20
CA ALA A 80 -12.95 -3.83 -8.54
C ALA A 80 -11.89 -4.78 -7.94
N ILE A 81 -12.22 -5.43 -6.82
CA ILE A 81 -11.42 -6.50 -6.22
C ILE A 81 -11.25 -7.71 -7.14
N ASP A 82 -12.23 -7.97 -8.02
CA ASP A 82 -12.27 -9.13 -8.90
C ASP A 82 -11.67 -8.83 -10.29
N ILE A 83 -11.18 -7.61 -10.53
CA ILE A 83 -10.65 -7.19 -11.83
C ILE A 83 -9.58 -8.15 -12.38
N ARG A 84 -8.71 -8.67 -11.52
CA ARG A 84 -7.68 -9.63 -11.95
C ARG A 84 -8.31 -10.92 -12.48
N GLN A 85 -9.28 -11.47 -11.76
CA GLN A 85 -9.92 -12.73 -12.12
C GLN A 85 -10.78 -12.56 -13.38
N HIS A 86 -11.52 -11.45 -13.48
CA HIS A 86 -12.25 -11.09 -14.69
C HIS A 86 -11.32 -11.07 -15.92
N LEU A 87 -10.18 -10.38 -15.83
CA LEU A 87 -9.23 -10.30 -16.94
C LEU A 87 -8.63 -11.65 -17.33
N GLN A 88 -8.36 -12.52 -16.36
CA GLN A 88 -7.86 -13.88 -16.62
C GLN A 88 -8.88 -14.77 -17.32
N ASN A 89 -10.16 -14.64 -16.95
CA ASN A 89 -11.23 -15.50 -17.44
C ASN A 89 -11.77 -15.07 -18.81
N PHE A 90 -11.84 -13.75 -19.07
CA PHE A 90 -12.54 -13.22 -20.24
C PHE A 90 -11.61 -12.52 -21.24
N HIS A 91 -10.39 -12.19 -20.85
CA HIS A 91 -9.44 -11.43 -21.67
C HIS A 91 -8.10 -12.17 -21.80
N HIS A 92 -8.12 -13.33 -22.46
CA HIS A 92 -6.91 -14.13 -22.66
C HIS A 92 -5.83 -13.33 -23.38
N GLY A 93 -4.61 -13.36 -22.83
CA GLY A 93 -3.49 -12.59 -23.36
C GLY A 93 -3.48 -11.10 -23.00
N TYR A 94 -4.38 -10.61 -22.12
CA TYR A 94 -4.34 -9.21 -21.68
C TYR A 94 -3.00 -8.82 -21.05
N SER A 95 -2.27 -9.76 -20.44
CA SER A 95 -0.99 -9.49 -19.77
C SER A 95 0.20 -9.34 -20.72
N GLN A 96 -0.02 -9.41 -22.04
CA GLN A 96 1.02 -9.18 -23.05
C GLN A 96 1.66 -7.80 -22.87
N ILE A 97 2.99 -7.77 -23.00
CA ILE A 97 3.82 -6.59 -22.70
C ILE A 97 3.52 -5.41 -23.65
N SER A 98 3.12 -5.71 -24.88
CA SER A 98 2.81 -4.72 -25.92
C SER A 98 1.44 -4.07 -25.75
N LEU A 99 0.53 -4.67 -24.98
CA LEU A 99 -0.83 -4.15 -24.86
C LEU A 99 -0.88 -2.96 -23.91
N ARG A 100 -1.44 -1.86 -24.42
CA ARG A 100 -1.65 -0.61 -23.69
C ARG A 100 -3.14 -0.35 -23.54
N LEU A 101 -3.54 0.03 -22.33
CA LEU A 101 -4.92 0.33 -21.97
C LEU A 101 -5.05 1.78 -21.54
N VAL A 102 -6.19 2.37 -21.84
CA VAL A 102 -6.59 3.66 -21.28
C VAL A 102 -7.62 3.35 -20.20
N CYS A 103 -7.42 3.86 -18.99
CA CYS A 103 -8.48 3.78 -18.00
C CYS A 103 -9.64 4.68 -18.43
N THR A 104 -10.84 4.12 -18.53
CA THR A 104 -12.05 4.84 -18.97
C THR A 104 -12.85 5.42 -17.81
N ASP A 105 -12.33 5.35 -16.59
CA ASP A 105 -12.98 5.98 -15.44
C ASP A 105 -12.93 7.50 -15.58
N SER A 106 -14.08 8.15 -15.41
CA SER A 106 -14.23 9.61 -15.56
C SER A 106 -13.30 10.43 -14.67
N GLN A 107 -12.90 9.90 -13.52
CA GLN A 107 -12.01 10.58 -12.56
C GLN A 107 -10.53 10.22 -12.77
N CYS A 108 -10.21 9.40 -13.78
CA CYS A 108 -8.86 8.93 -14.02
C CYS A 108 -8.41 9.19 -15.46
N GLN A 109 -7.60 10.22 -15.63
CA GLN A 109 -7.03 10.60 -16.92
C GLN A 109 -5.75 9.81 -17.26
N ARG A 110 -5.57 8.63 -16.67
CA ARG A 110 -4.35 7.83 -16.87
C ARG A 110 -4.45 7.00 -18.15
N GLY A 111 -3.87 7.53 -19.22
CA GLY A 111 -3.65 6.82 -20.49
C GLY A 111 -2.35 6.00 -20.48
N ASP A 112 -2.24 5.08 -21.44
CA ASP A 112 -1.04 4.26 -21.73
C ASP A 112 -0.59 3.32 -20.59
N LEU A 113 -1.52 2.67 -19.91
CA LEU A 113 -1.23 1.66 -18.91
C LEU A 113 -0.77 0.36 -19.57
N ALA A 114 0.37 -0.18 -19.16
CA ALA A 114 0.71 -1.55 -19.50
C ALA A 114 -0.39 -2.48 -18.97
N ALA A 115 -0.96 -3.33 -19.84
CA ALA A 115 -2.14 -4.10 -19.48
C ALA A 115 -1.91 -5.08 -18.32
N ARG A 116 -0.68 -5.60 -18.15
CA ARG A 116 -0.27 -6.37 -16.95
C ARG A 116 -0.38 -5.59 -15.63
N SER A 117 -0.28 -4.26 -15.68
CA SER A 117 -0.34 -3.36 -14.52
C SER A 117 -1.75 -2.85 -14.25
N TYR A 118 -2.68 -3.08 -15.18
CA TYR A 118 -4.06 -2.58 -15.09
C TYR A 118 -4.83 -3.10 -13.85
N PRO A 119 -4.76 -4.38 -13.42
CA PRO A 119 -5.41 -4.80 -12.19
C PRO A 119 -4.93 -4.02 -10.97
N LYS A 120 -3.61 -3.82 -10.86
CA LYS A 120 -3.00 -3.06 -9.77
C LYS A 120 -3.46 -1.60 -9.81
N HIS A 121 -3.49 -1.00 -10.99
CA HIS A 121 -3.98 0.35 -11.18
C HIS A 121 -5.42 0.52 -10.67
N VAL A 122 -6.32 -0.41 -11.00
CA VAL A 122 -7.72 -0.34 -10.57
C VAL A 122 -7.84 -0.40 -9.04
N LEU A 123 -7.10 -1.30 -8.40
CA LEU A 123 -7.09 -1.40 -6.94
C LEU A 123 -6.56 -0.11 -6.29
N GLU A 124 -5.42 0.41 -6.76
CA GLU A 124 -4.77 1.58 -6.16
C GLU A 124 -5.53 2.90 -6.40
N HIS A 125 -6.24 3.04 -7.52
CA HIS A 125 -6.82 4.32 -7.92
C HIS A 125 -8.34 4.40 -7.81
N HIS A 126 -9.06 3.28 -7.89
CA HIS A 126 -10.52 3.29 -7.90
C HIS A 126 -11.12 2.76 -6.60
N CYS A 127 -10.48 1.80 -5.92
CA CYS A 127 -11.03 1.19 -4.71
C CYS A 127 -11.01 2.08 -3.44
N ASN A 128 -10.77 3.39 -3.57
CA ASN A 128 -10.68 4.34 -2.45
C ASN A 128 -9.78 3.87 -1.30
N ILE A 129 -8.70 3.15 -1.62
CA ILE A 129 -7.74 2.68 -0.62
C ILE A 129 -7.09 3.89 0.04
N ILE A 130 -7.18 3.94 1.36
CA ILE A 130 -6.45 4.90 2.17
C ILE A 130 -5.31 4.21 2.91
N PHE A 131 -4.22 4.95 3.06
CA PHE A 131 -3.03 4.51 3.77
C PHE A 131 -2.86 5.38 5.01
N LEU A 132 -2.73 4.76 6.18
CA LEU A 132 -2.50 5.45 7.44
C LEU A 132 -1.01 5.36 7.81
N CYS A 133 -0.48 6.48 8.31
CA CYS A 133 0.73 6.46 9.10
C CYS A 133 0.44 5.74 10.42
N PRO A 134 1.11 4.62 10.72
CA PRO A 134 0.79 3.84 11.90
C PRO A 134 1.30 4.51 13.18
N TYR A 135 2.05 5.61 13.08
CA TYR A 135 2.69 6.28 14.20
C TYR A 135 1.98 7.56 14.65
N CYS A 136 1.28 8.24 13.74
CA CYS A 136 0.52 9.46 14.04
C CYS A 136 -0.96 9.39 13.62
N GLY A 137 -1.35 8.37 12.86
CA GLY A 137 -2.74 8.17 12.40
C GLY A 137 -3.17 9.02 11.20
N LEU A 138 -2.30 9.87 10.64
CA LEU A 138 -2.62 10.65 9.44
C LEU A 138 -2.85 9.75 8.23
N HIS A 139 -3.80 10.13 7.38
CA HIS A 139 -4.21 9.37 6.20
C HIS A 139 -3.70 9.98 4.90
N TYR A 140 -3.49 9.11 3.90
CA TYR A 140 -2.93 9.43 2.59
C TYR A 140 -3.60 8.58 1.52
N THR A 141 -3.61 9.07 0.28
CA THR A 141 -4.15 8.33 -0.88
C THR A 141 -3.12 7.41 -1.54
N ARG A 142 -1.85 7.45 -1.11
CA ARG A 142 -0.77 6.60 -1.65
C ARG A 142 0.20 6.18 -0.55
N SER A 143 0.66 4.93 -0.58
CA SER A 143 1.62 4.39 0.38
C SER A 143 2.96 5.14 0.40
N GLN A 144 3.47 5.59 -0.74
CA GLN A 144 4.72 6.37 -0.80
C GLN A 144 4.58 7.74 -0.14
N SER A 145 3.36 8.29 -0.06
CA SER A 145 3.12 9.55 0.66
C SER A 145 3.28 9.35 2.17
N VAL A 146 2.94 8.16 2.69
CA VAL A 146 3.20 7.80 4.09
C VAL A 146 4.71 7.71 4.33
N THR A 147 5.47 7.06 3.46
CA THR A 147 6.95 7.01 3.57
C THR A 147 7.56 8.40 3.61
N ARG A 148 7.14 9.28 2.70
CA ARG A 148 7.62 10.68 2.66
C ARG A 148 7.26 11.43 3.94
N HIS A 149 6.01 11.29 4.42
CA HIS A 149 5.57 11.86 5.68
C HIS A 149 6.43 11.38 6.86
N ILE A 150 6.64 10.06 6.98
CA ILE A 150 7.50 9.49 8.02
C ILE A 150 8.86 10.15 7.97
N MET A 151 9.48 10.22 6.80
CA MET A 151 10.82 10.80 6.63
C MET A 151 10.88 12.30 6.94
N GLN A 152 9.86 13.09 6.59
CA GLN A 152 9.99 14.55 6.56
C GLN A 152 9.35 15.24 7.77
N ASP A 153 8.15 14.86 8.19
CA ASP A 153 7.33 15.68 9.09
C ASP A 153 6.50 14.89 10.12
N CYS A 154 6.56 13.56 10.14
CA CYS A 154 5.95 12.76 11.20
C CYS A 154 6.50 13.13 12.58
N THR A 155 5.60 13.53 13.48
CA THR A 155 5.94 13.94 14.86
C THR A 155 6.53 12.79 15.66
N ALA A 156 6.03 11.57 15.46
CA ALA A 156 6.53 10.36 16.13
C ALA A 156 7.97 9.97 15.73
N PHE A 157 8.54 10.63 14.71
CA PHE A 157 9.89 10.38 14.21
C PHE A 157 10.85 11.57 14.42
N GLN A 158 10.41 12.64 15.09
CA GLN A 158 11.22 13.86 15.26
C GLN A 158 12.57 13.57 15.93
N ASP A 159 12.58 12.77 16.99
CA ASP A 159 13.80 12.47 17.76
C ASP A 159 14.81 11.54 17.05
N PHE A 160 14.43 10.98 15.90
CA PHE A 160 15.26 10.05 15.13
C PHE A 160 15.87 10.69 13.88
N ARG A 161 15.40 11.88 13.51
CA ARG A 161 16.02 12.68 12.45
C ARG A 161 17.23 13.34 13.09
N HIS A 162 18.44 12.90 12.72
CA HIS A 162 19.73 13.45 13.22
C HIS A 162 20.28 12.91 14.56
N SER A 163 19.80 11.77 15.05
CA SER A 163 20.46 11.03 16.14
C SER A 163 21.70 10.25 15.69
#